data_AF-A0A351I9T8-F1
#
_entry.id   AF-A0A351I9T8-F1
#
_cell.length_a   1.000
_cell.length_b   1.000
_cell.length_c   1.000
_cell.angle_alpha   90.00
_cell.angle_beta   90.00
_cell.angle_gamma   90.00
#
_symmetry.space_group_name_H-M   'P 1'
#
loop_
_entity.id
_entity.type
_entity.pdbx_description
1 polymer ?
#
loop_
_entity_poly.entity_id
_entity_poly.type
_entity_poly.pdbx_seq_one_letter_code
_entity_poly.pdbx_strand_id
1 'polypeptide(L)' 'MLKEKDSQKGTKRLPPIRAIRHKCLECAGNHYSLVRNCDSLECPLYVYRLGCRPKEGNTK' A
#
# COMPACT_ATOMS: atom_id res chain seq x y z
N MET A 1 -14.01 28.03 -2.62
CA MET A 1 -13.53 27.56 -3.93
C MET A 1 -12.39 26.55 -3.72
N LEU A 2 -12.70 25.42 -3.09
CA LEU A 2 -11.75 24.33 -2.86
C LEU A 2 -11.77 23.46 -4.12
N LYS A 3 -10.66 23.48 -4.86
CA LYS A 3 -10.47 22.64 -6.05
C LYS A 3 -10.29 21.20 -5.58
N GLU A 4 -11.40 20.49 -5.43
CA GLU A 4 -11.47 19.03 -5.32
C GLU A 4 -11.00 18.44 -6.64
N LYS A 5 -9.67 18.37 -6.82
CA LYS A 5 -9.06 17.65 -7.93
C LYS A 5 -8.99 16.18 -7.53
N ASP A 6 -10.15 15.57 -7.39
CA ASP A 6 -10.30 14.12 -7.51
C ASP A 6 -9.89 13.79 -8.94
N SER A 7 -8.60 13.49 -9.08
CA SER A 7 -7.95 13.13 -10.33
C SER A 7 -8.55 11.80 -10.78
N GLN A 8 -9.71 11.90 -11.45
CA GLN A 8 -10.34 10.87 -12.24
C GLN A 8 -9.39 10.52 -13.41
N LYS A 9 -8.33 9.77 -13.10
CA LYS A 9 -7.47 9.17 -14.10
C LYS A 9 -8.04 7.78 -14.35
N GLY A 10 -8.56 7.59 -15.56
CA GLY A 10 -9.38 6.48 -16.02
C GLY A 10 -8.88 5.09 -15.64
N THR A 11 -9.80 4.13 -15.79
CA THR A 11 -9.84 2.69 -15.47
C THR A 11 -8.61 1.84 -15.83
N LYS A 12 -7.39 2.32 -15.60
CA LYS A 12 -6.18 1.52 -15.57
C LYS A 12 -6.26 0.69 -14.30
N ARG A 13 -6.59 -0.59 -14.43
CA ARG A 13 -6.57 -1.54 -13.30
C ARG A 13 -5.24 -1.34 -12.57
N LEU A 14 -5.31 -0.88 -11.33
CA LEU A 14 -4.12 -0.76 -10.51
C LEU A 14 -3.51 -2.15 -10.41
N PRO A 15 -2.19 -2.31 -10.64
CA PRO A 15 -1.55 -3.57 -10.35
C PRO A 15 -1.84 -3.91 -8.87
N PRO A 16 -2.18 -5.16 -8.53
CA PRO A 16 -2.64 -5.54 -7.19
C PRO A 16 -1.75 -5.01 -6.06
N ILE A 17 -0.44 -4.94 -6.30
CA ILE A 17 0.54 -4.42 -5.34
C ILE A 17 0.33 -2.92 -5.00
N ARG A 18 -0.12 -2.11 -5.96
CA ARG A 18 -0.46 -0.70 -5.71
C ARG A 18 -1.77 -0.57 -4.95
N ALA A 19 -2.74 -1.44 -5.21
CA ALA A 19 -3.99 -1.49 -4.46
C ALA A 19 -3.73 -1.87 -3.00
N ILE A 20 -2.88 -2.87 -2.75
CA ILE A 20 -2.47 -3.26 -1.38
C ILE A 20 -1.77 -2.10 -0.67
N ARG A 21 -0.83 -1.42 -1.33
CA ARG A 21 -0.16 -0.24 -0.74
C ARG A 21 -1.15 0.87 -0.40
N HIS A 22 -2.13 1.13 -1.26
CA HIS A 22 -3.18 2.11 -0.98
C HIS A 22 -4.00 1.70 0.25
N LYS A 23 -4.38 0.43 0.35
CA LYS A 23 -5.08 -0.10 1.52
C LYS A 23 -4.27 0.04 2.81
N CYS A 24 -2.96 -0.19 2.76
CA CYS A 24 -2.07 0.03 3.89
C CYS A 24 -1.99 1.52 4.26
N LEU A 25 -1.98 2.43 3.29
CA LEU A 25 -2.02 3.87 3.55
C LEU A 25 -3.33 4.27 4.22
N GLU A 26 -4.48 3.80 3.73
CA GLU A 26 -5.78 4.05 4.35
C GLU A 26 -5.81 3.54 5.80
N CYS A 27 -5.31 2.32 6.06
CA CYS A 27 -5.20 1.74 7.40
C CYS A 27 -4.31 2.56 8.33
N ALA A 28 -3.25 3.17 7.78
CA ALA A 28 -2.26 3.95 8.51
C ALA A 28 -2.57 5.47 8.52
N GLY A 29 -3.81 5.87 8.21
CA GLY A 29 -4.21 7.28 8.21
C GLY A 29 -3.49 8.12 7.15
N ASN A 30 -3.19 7.54 6.00
CA ASN A 30 -2.39 8.10 4.91
C ASN A 30 -0.95 8.51 5.29
N HIS A 31 -0.41 7.95 6.36
CA HIS A 31 0.95 8.24 6.80
C HIS A 31 1.95 7.17 6.33
N TYR A 32 2.83 7.54 5.39
CA TYR A 32 3.83 6.64 4.80
C TYR A 32 4.78 6.03 5.84
N SER A 33 5.15 6.80 6.87
CA SER A 33 6.05 6.33 7.91
C SER A 33 5.41 5.25 8.78
N LEU A 34 4.08 5.33 9.01
CA LEU A 34 3.35 4.30 9.75
C LEU A 34 3.24 3.01 8.95
N VAL A 35 3.08 3.07 7.62
CA VAL A 35 3.13 1.87 6.77
C VAL A 35 4.51 1.21 6.83
N ARG A 36 5.59 2.00 6.86
CA ARG A 36 6.96 1.49 6.95
C ARG A 36 7.23 0.85 8.31
N ASN A 37 6.80 1.51 9.37
CA ASN A 37 6.96 1.12 10.79
C ASN A 37 5.74 0.35 11.33
N CYS A 38 4.96 -0.28 10.47
CA CYS A 38 3.82 -1.07 10.89
C CYS A 38 4.34 -2.32 11.62
N ASP A 39 3.87 -2.56 12.84
CA ASP A 39 4.26 -3.71 13.65
C ASP A 39 3.30 -4.91 13.52
N SER A 40 2.32 -4.83 12.61
CA SER A 40 1.35 -5.89 12.36
C SER A 40 1.96 -7.03 11.53
N LEU A 41 2.92 -7.77 12.10
CA LEU A 41 3.60 -8.89 11.45
C LEU A 41 2.64 -10.02 11.05
N GLU A 42 1.54 -10.18 11.78
CA GLU A 42 0.48 -11.16 11.49
C GLU A 42 -0.46 -10.72 10.36
N CYS A 43 -0.34 -9.48 9.86
CA CYS A 43 -1.16 -9.00 8.76
C CYS A 43 -0.75 -9.71 7.45
N PRO A 44 -1.67 -10.35 6.72
CA PRO A 44 -1.36 -10.99 5.43
C PRO A 44 -0.80 -10.02 4.38
N LEU A 45 -1.09 -8.73 4.52
CA LEU A 45 -0.60 -7.66 3.65
C LEU A 45 0.79 -7.14 4.07
N TYR A 46 1.32 -7.54 5.22
CA TYR A 46 2.58 -7.01 5.78
C TYR A 46 3.76 -7.13 4.81
N VAL A 47 3.87 -8.26 4.12
CA VAL A 47 4.92 -8.53 3.12
C VAL A 47 4.80 -7.65 1.87
N TYR A 48 3.60 -7.12 1.60
CA TYR A 48 3.27 -6.30 0.43
C TYR A 48 3.12 -4.81 0.75
N ARG A 49 3.17 -4.41 2.03
CA ARG A 49 2.89 -3.04 2.51
C ARG A 49 3.73 -1.95 1.85
N LEU A 50 4.95 -2.31 1.44
CA LEU A 50 5.88 -1.39 0.78
C LEU A 50 5.60 -1.22 -0.72
N GLY A 51 4.61 -1.92 -1.28
CA GLY A 51 4.31 -1.85 -2.71
C GLY A 51 5.31 -2.61 -3.59
N CYS A 52 6.09 -3.52 -2.99
CA CYS A 52 7.05 -4.37 -3.67
C CYS A 52 6.64 -5.84 -3.53
N ARG A 53 6.84 -6.62 -4.58
CA ARG A 53 6.74 -8.08 -4.49
C ARG A 53 7.94 -8.59 -3.66
N PRO A 54 7.72 -9.36 -2.59
CA PRO A 54 8.82 -10.05 -1.92
C PRO A 54 9.49 -10.98 -2.95
N LYS A 55 10.82 -10.91 -3.06
CA LYS A 55 11.58 -11.88 -3.85
C LYS A 55 11.58 -13.18 -3.04
N GLU A 56 10.97 -14.24 -3.57
CA GLU A 56 11.10 -15.58 -3.01
C GLU A 56 12.59 -15.92 -2.97
N GLY A 57 13.19 -15.94 -1.77
CA GLY A 57 14.64 -16.08 -1.69
C GLY A 57 15.28 -15.89 -0.31
N ASN A 58 14.60 -16.23 0.78
CA ASN A 58 15.30 -16.66 2.00
C ASN A 58 14.35 -17.34 3.00
N THR A 59 14.07 -18.61 2.75
CA THR A 59 13.93 -19.57 3.84
C THR A 59 15.35 -19.84 4.34
N LYS A 60 15.71 -19.31 5.51
CA LYS A 60 16.71 -19.91 6.38
C LYS A 60 16.44 -19.49 7.82
#